data_AF-A0A7G9P0A8-F1
#
_entry.id   AF-A0A7G9P0A8-F1
#
_cell.length_a   1.000
_cell.length_b   1.000
_cell.length_c   1.000
_cell.angle_alpha   90.00
_cell.angle_beta   90.00
_cell.angle_gamma   90.00
#
_symmetry.space_group_name_H-M   'P 1'
#
loop_
_entity.id
_entity.type
_entity.pdbx_description
1 polymer ?
#
loop_
_entity_poly.entity_id
_entity_poly.type
_entity_poly.pdbx_seq_one_letter_code
_entity_poly.pdbx_strand_id
1 'polypeptide(L)'
;MANKSDALHDYHVTSVMADAVEKAVVIRAAYPDRRGPEFAEAVYHGVAAYRFDGDALGTILFEIVEVDPVGLYLRYAGPMQKTVHQCGGHAPWTETEQQARHSSSNANCVGSSYNQASA
;
A
#
# COMPACT_ATOMS: atom_id res chain seq x y z
N MET A 1 -18.28 -27.70 25.64
CA MET A 1 -18.76 -26.50 24.94
C MET A 1 -17.87 -26.36 23.71
N ALA A 2 -18.42 -26.53 22.51
CA ALA A 2 -17.64 -26.37 21.29
C ALA A 2 -17.14 -24.93 21.22
N ASN A 3 -15.82 -24.76 21.12
CA ASN A 3 -15.18 -23.49 20.81
C ASN A 3 -15.85 -22.97 19.54
N LYS A 4 -16.66 -21.91 19.64
CA LYS A 4 -17.14 -21.21 18.45
C LYS A 4 -15.86 -20.74 17.76
N SER A 5 -15.58 -21.27 16.57
CA SER A 5 -14.48 -20.77 15.77
C SER A 5 -14.83 -19.33 15.43
N ASP A 6 -14.25 -18.37 16.15
CA ASP A 6 -14.40 -16.95 15.86
C ASP A 6 -13.95 -16.76 14.41
N ALA A 7 -14.91 -16.51 13.53
CA ALA A 7 -14.67 -16.43 12.11
C ALA A 7 -14.30 -14.99 11.77
N LEU A 8 -13.31 -14.81 10.88
CA LEU A 8 -12.75 -13.49 10.55
C LEU A 8 -13.80 -12.45 10.12
N HIS A 9 -14.96 -12.88 9.61
CA HIS A 9 -16.06 -11.99 9.22
C HIS A 9 -16.73 -11.26 10.39
N ASP A 10 -16.52 -11.70 11.62
CA ASP A 10 -17.02 -11.02 12.82
C ASP A 10 -16.08 -9.91 13.31
N TYR A 11 -14.89 -9.78 12.68
CA TYR A 11 -13.87 -8.79 13.05
C TYR A 11 -13.87 -7.60 12.10
N HIS A 12 -13.50 -6.43 12.61
CA HIS A 12 -13.27 -5.23 11.80
C HIS A 12 -11.84 -5.23 11.27
N VAL A 13 -11.67 -5.14 9.95
CA VAL A 13 -10.34 -5.00 9.35
C VAL A 13 -9.72 -3.67 9.79
N THR A 14 -8.53 -3.72 10.38
CA THR A 14 -7.79 -2.55 10.87
C THR A 14 -6.62 -2.19 9.97
N SER A 15 -6.03 -3.18 9.29
CA SER A 15 -4.96 -2.94 8.33
C SER A 15 -4.87 -4.05 7.30
N VAL A 16 -4.41 -3.68 6.12
CA VAL A 16 -4.03 -4.59 5.04
C VAL A 16 -2.58 -4.30 4.70
N MET A 17 -1.77 -5.35 4.57
CA MET A 17 -0.39 -5.27 4.10
C MET A 17 -0.20 -6.23 2.94
N ALA A 18 0.49 -5.77 1.88
CA ALA A 18 0.89 -6.62 0.77
C ALA A 18 2.41 -6.70 0.75
N ASP A 19 2.93 -7.93 0.81
CA ASP A 19 4.34 -8.25 0.66
C ASP A 19 4.55 -8.86 -0.73
N ALA A 20 5.18 -8.11 -1.62
CA ALA A 20 5.41 -8.54 -2.99
C ALA A 20 6.52 -9.59 -3.11
N VAL A 21 7.51 -9.54 -2.21
CA VAL A 21 8.66 -10.46 -2.21
C VAL A 21 8.17 -11.85 -1.80
N GLU A 22 7.43 -11.91 -0.69
CA GLU A 22 6.84 -13.15 -0.18
C GLU A 22 5.55 -13.55 -0.90
N LYS A 23 5.08 -12.72 -1.84
CA LYS A 23 3.79 -12.87 -2.56
C LYS A 23 2.66 -13.14 -1.57
N ALA A 24 2.56 -12.30 -0.54
CA ALA A 24 1.63 -12.49 0.55
C ALA A 24 0.74 -11.26 0.78
N VAL A 25 -0.49 -11.49 1.22
CA VAL A 25 -1.40 -10.45 1.71
C VAL A 25 -1.78 -10.78 3.14
N VAL A 26 -1.55 -9.82 4.04
CA VAL A 26 -1.90 -9.91 5.46
C VAL A 26 -3.06 -8.99 5.75
N ILE A 27 -4.14 -9.54 6.27
CA ILE A 27 -5.30 -8.79 6.76
C ILE A 27 -5.30 -8.89 8.28
N ARG A 28 -5.16 -7.76 8.97
CA ARG A 28 -5.35 -7.69 10.42
C ARG A 28 -6.75 -7.21 10.72
N ALA A 29 -7.40 -7.87 11.66
CA ALA A 29 -8.73 -7.52 12.10
C ALA A 29 -8.83 -7.56 13.62
N ALA A 30 -9.67 -6.70 14.19
CA ALA A 30 -9.90 -6.59 15.63
C ALA A 30 -11.39 -6.54 15.93
N TYR A 31 -11.79 -7.00 17.12
CA TYR A 31 -13.16 -6.76 17.60
C TYR A 31 -13.26 -5.32 18.13
N PRO A 32 -14.23 -4.52 17.65
CA PRO A 32 -14.37 -3.13 18.10
C PRO A 32 -14.67 -3.01 19.61
N ASP A 33 -15.35 -4.00 20.19
CA ASP A 33 -15.80 -3.97 21.59
C ASP A 33 -14.87 -4.73 22.57
N ARG A 34 -13.83 -5.42 22.07
CA ARG A 34 -12.85 -6.08 22.94
C ARG A 34 -11.65 -5.16 23.18
N ARG A 35 -11.39 -4.84 24.45
CA ARG A 35 -10.18 -4.11 24.87
C ARG A 35 -9.02 -5.09 25.09
N GLY A 36 -8.00 -5.02 24.24
CA GLY A 36 -6.77 -5.81 24.38
C GLY A 36 -6.06 -6.02 23.03
N PRO A 37 -4.84 -6.57 23.01
CA PRO A 37 -4.07 -6.81 21.79
C PRO A 37 -4.58 -8.01 20.97
N GLU A 38 -5.85 -8.41 21.11
CA GLU A 38 -6.43 -9.52 20.36
C GLU A 38 -6.72 -9.08 18.92
N PHE A 39 -5.71 -9.25 18.06
CA PHE A 39 -5.84 -9.14 16.62
C PHE A 39 -5.96 -10.54 16.03
N ALA A 40 -6.91 -10.73 15.13
CA ALA A 40 -6.92 -11.88 14.22
C ALA A 40 -6.13 -11.48 12.96
N GLU A 41 -5.22 -12.33 12.53
CA GLU A 41 -4.49 -12.16 11.28
C GLU A 41 -4.91 -13.26 10.30
N ALA A 42 -5.24 -12.85 9.08
CA ALA A 42 -5.36 -13.76 7.95
C ALA A 42 -4.23 -13.49 6.98
N VAL A 43 -3.41 -14.51 6.74
CA VAL A 43 -2.27 -14.45 5.83
C VAL A 43 -2.56 -15.33 4.62
N TYR A 44 -2.54 -14.73 3.44
CA TYR A 44 -2.68 -15.42 2.17
C TYR A 44 -1.31 -15.44 1.50
N HIS A 45 -0.78 -16.63 1.23
CA HIS A 45 0.51 -16.81 0.53
C HIS A 45 0.29 -17.20 -0.93
N GLY A 46 1.31 -17.00 -1.77
CA GLY A 46 1.25 -17.34 -3.20
C GLY A 46 0.25 -16.47 -3.97
N VAL A 47 -0.01 -15.26 -3.48
CA VAL A 47 -0.95 -14.33 -4.08
C VAL A 47 -0.37 -13.86 -5.41
N ALA A 48 -1.03 -14.24 -6.51
CA ALA A 48 -0.68 -13.78 -7.85
C ALA A 48 -1.24 -12.37 -8.13
N ALA A 49 -2.41 -12.07 -7.60
CA ALA A 49 -3.07 -10.77 -7.66
C ALA A 49 -4.14 -10.68 -6.57
N TYR A 50 -4.51 -9.46 -6.17
CA TYR A 50 -5.64 -9.22 -5.28
C TYR A 50 -6.44 -7.98 -5.72
N ARG A 51 -7.72 -7.94 -5.35
CA ARG A 51 -8.63 -6.80 -5.56
C ARG A 51 -9.46 -6.60 -4.30
N PHE A 52 -9.60 -5.36 -3.86
CA PHE A 52 -10.57 -4.99 -2.84
C PHE A 52 -11.86 -4.53 -3.51
N ASP A 53 -12.94 -5.27 -3.29
CA ASP A 53 -14.27 -4.85 -3.74
C ASP A 53 -14.73 -3.64 -2.93
N GLY A 54 -15.16 -2.59 -3.63
CA GLY A 54 -15.52 -1.30 -3.00
C GLY A 54 -14.36 -0.32 -2.84
N ASP A 55 -13.14 -0.66 -3.28
CA ASP A 55 -12.11 0.34 -3.52
C ASP A 55 -12.56 1.26 -4.67
N ALA A 56 -12.76 2.54 -4.35
CA ALA A 56 -13.20 3.55 -5.32
C ALA A 56 -12.21 3.74 -6.48
N LEU A 57 -10.94 3.34 -6.30
CA LEU A 57 -9.92 3.39 -7.34
C LEU A 57 -9.89 2.13 -8.21
N GLY A 58 -10.50 1.02 -7.77
CA GLY A 58 -10.55 -0.24 -8.51
C GLY A 58 -9.16 -0.79 -8.86
N THR A 59 -8.16 -0.53 -8.03
CA THR A 59 -6.76 -0.76 -8.42
C THR A 59 -6.42 -2.24 -8.30
N ILE A 60 -6.17 -2.90 -9.43
CA ILE A 60 -5.62 -4.26 -9.47
C ILE A 60 -4.10 -4.12 -9.59
N LEU A 61 -3.36 -4.60 -8.59
CA LEU A 61 -1.91 -4.69 -8.66
C LEU A 61 -1.53 -6.07 -9.23
N PHE A 62 -1.06 -6.09 -10.48
CA PHE A 62 -0.64 -7.32 -11.17
C PHE A 62 0.81 -7.70 -10.87
N GLU A 63 1.67 -6.71 -10.72
CA GLU A 63 3.11 -6.88 -10.55
C GLU A 63 3.69 -5.63 -9.88
N ILE A 64 4.64 -5.82 -8.96
CA ILE A 64 5.44 -4.73 -8.40
C ILE A 64 6.83 -4.86 -9.02
N VAL A 65 7.16 -3.93 -9.92
CA VAL A 65 8.47 -3.83 -10.56
C VAL A 65 9.22 -2.63 -10.00
N GLU A 66 10.50 -2.82 -9.68
CA GLU A 66 11.37 -1.71 -9.35
C GLU A 66 11.65 -0.90 -10.62
N VAL A 67 11.34 0.39 -10.58
CA VAL A 67 11.53 1.31 -11.70
C VAL A 67 12.27 2.53 -11.21
N ASP A 68 13.08 3.13 -12.09
CA ASP A 68 13.65 4.46 -11.83
C ASP A 68 12.50 5.49 -11.81
N PRO A 69 12.17 6.08 -10.65
CA PRO A 69 11.04 7.00 -10.53
C PRO A 69 11.25 8.27 -11.35
N VAL A 70 12.50 8.72 -11.51
CA VAL A 70 12.81 9.92 -12.31
C VAL A 70 12.72 9.60 -13.80
N GLY A 71 13.26 8.47 -14.23
CA GLY A 71 13.11 7.99 -15.61
C GLY A 71 11.64 7.82 -16.01
N LEU A 72 10.81 7.28 -15.11
CA LEU A 72 9.37 7.16 -15.31
C LEU A 72 8.69 8.53 -15.41
N TYR A 73 9.02 9.46 -14.50
CA TYR A 73 8.54 10.85 -14.59
C TYR A 73 8.90 11.48 -15.93
N LEU A 74 10.17 11.46 -16.35
CA LEU A 74 10.62 12.07 -17.60
C LEU A 74 9.88 11.50 -18.82
N ARG A 75 9.57 10.21 -18.80
CA ARG A 75 8.80 9.54 -19.85
C ARG A 75 7.36 10.03 -19.97
N TYR A 76 6.73 10.42 -18.85
CA TYR A 76 5.30 10.74 -18.78
C TYR A 76 4.97 12.14 -18.27
N ALA A 77 5.96 13.00 -18.06
CA ALA A 77 5.81 14.31 -17.44
C ALA A 77 4.80 15.20 -18.18
N GLY A 78 4.86 15.22 -19.52
CA GLY A 78 3.97 16.06 -20.34
C GLY A 78 2.47 15.79 -20.09
N PRO A 79 1.99 14.54 -20.24
CA PRO A 79 0.63 14.18 -19.88
C PRO A 79 0.26 14.47 -18.42
N MET A 80 1.13 14.15 -17.46
CA MET A 80 0.87 14.36 -16.03
C MET A 80 0.71 15.84 -15.69
N GLN A 81 1.64 16.69 -16.16
CA GLN A 81 1.60 18.13 -15.99
C GLN A 81 0.33 18.75 -16.57
N LYS A 82 -0.07 18.28 -17.75
CA LYS A 82 -1.28 18.75 -18.43
C LYS A 82 -2.53 18.43 -17.60
N THR A 83 -2.64 17.21 -17.06
CA THR A 83 -3.76 16.82 -16.20
C THR A 83 -3.80 17.66 -14.93
N VAL A 84 -2.66 17.89 -14.28
CA VAL A 84 -2.60 18.72 -13.06
C VAL A 84 -3.03 20.16 -13.35
N HIS A 85 -2.55 20.75 -14.45
CA HIS A 85 -2.95 22.09 -14.86
C HIS A 85 -4.44 22.20 -15.20
N GLN A 86 -5.02 21.16 -15.82
CA GLN A 86 -6.41 21.16 -16.24
C GLN A 86 -7.39 20.87 -15.10
N CYS A 87 -7.00 20.06 -14.14
CA CYS A 87 -7.90 19.54 -13.10
C CYS A 87 -7.56 20.04 -11.68
N GLY A 88 -6.51 20.85 -11.51
CA GLY A 88 -6.09 21.34 -10.19
C GLY A 88 -5.57 20.23 -9.27
N GLY A 89 -4.91 19.22 -9.85
CA GLY A 89 -4.44 18.04 -9.11
C GLY A 89 -3.42 18.39 -8.02
N HIS A 90 -3.57 17.81 -6.82
CA HIS A 90 -2.70 18.06 -5.68
C HIS A 90 -1.44 17.17 -5.69
N ALA A 91 -0.66 17.23 -6.78
CA ALA A 91 0.55 16.44 -6.95
C ALA A 91 1.78 17.34 -7.24
N PRO A 92 2.38 17.97 -6.22
CA PRO A 92 3.49 18.92 -6.40
C PRO A 92 4.70 18.32 -7.14
N TRP A 93 4.89 17.00 -7.05
CA TRP A 93 5.94 16.28 -7.76
C TRP A 93 5.75 16.24 -9.27
N THR A 94 4.58 16.60 -9.79
CA THR A 94 4.31 16.63 -11.22
C THR A 94 4.63 17.97 -11.88
N GLU A 95 4.80 19.06 -11.12
CA GLU A 95 4.93 20.40 -11.73
C GLU A 95 6.31 20.62 -12.35
N THR A 96 7.38 20.16 -11.70
CA THR A 96 8.76 20.29 -12.19
C THR A 96 9.59 19.04 -11.94
N GLU A 97 10.63 18.84 -12.77
CA GLU A 97 11.60 17.75 -12.58
C GLU A 97 12.31 17.86 -11.22
N GLN A 98 12.59 19.09 -10.76
CA GLN A 98 13.23 19.30 -9.47
C GLN A 98 12.37 18.80 -8.30
N GLN A 99 11.05 19.07 -8.32
CA GLN A 99 10.13 18.55 -7.31
C GLN A 99 9.96 17.03 -7.42
N ALA A 100 9.94 16.47 -8.65
CA ALA A 100 9.92 15.02 -8.86
C ALA A 100 11.15 14.34 -8.25
N ARG A 101 12.34 14.90 -8.49
CA ARG A 101 13.61 14.42 -7.91
C ARG A 101 13.62 14.52 -6.39
N HIS A 102 13.18 15.64 -5.83
CA HIS A 102 13.10 15.82 -4.37
C HIS A 102 12.13 14.84 -3.70
N SER A 103 10.99 14.59 -4.33
CA SER A 103 10.00 13.62 -3.83
C SER A 103 10.53 12.19 -3.89
N SER A 104 11.26 11.86 -4.96
CA SER A 104 11.90 10.55 -5.13
C SER A 104 13.03 10.33 -4.12
N SER A 105 13.81 11.36 -3.78
CA SER A 105 14.85 11.25 -2.76
C SER A 105 14.30 11.07 -1.35
N ASN A 106 13.15 11.68 -1.03
CA ASN A 106 12.52 11.56 0.29
C ASN A 106 11.82 10.20 0.49
N ALA A 107 11.35 9.56 -0.59
CA ALA A 107 10.76 8.22 -0.52
C ALA A 107 11.75 7.16 0.00
N ASN A 108 13.04 7.31 -0.31
CA ASN A 108 14.10 6.41 0.15
C ASN A 108 14.42 6.51 1.64
N CYS A 109 13.89 7.52 2.35
CA CYS A 109 14.15 7.71 3.79
C CYS A 109 13.18 6.92 4.69
N VAL A 110 12.09 6.36 4.16
CA VAL A 110 11.06 5.68 4.98
C VAL A 110 11.35 4.18 5.15
N GLY A 111 12.21 3.58 4.31
CA GLY A 111 12.54 2.15 4.35
C GLY A 111 13.68 1.74 5.29
N SER A 112 14.43 2.69 5.88
CA SER A 112 15.66 2.37 6.63
C SER A 112 15.44 2.10 8.13
N SER A 113 14.25 2.40 8.68
CA SER A 113 13.99 2.31 10.12
C SER A 113 13.39 0.99 10.62
N TYR A 114 13.09 0.01 9.74
CA TYR A 114 12.44 -1.25 10.15
C TYR A 114 13.39 -2.41 10.51
N ASN A 115 14.70 -2.28 10.33
CA ASN A 115 15.67 -3.38 10.54
C ASN A 115 16.59 -3.24 11.78
N GLN A 116 16.19 -2.53 12.83
CA GLN A 116 16.96 -2.46 14.10
C GLN A 116 16.13 -2.75 15.36
N ALA A 117 15.29 -3.77 15.33
CA ALA A 117 14.66 -4.29 16.55
C ALA A 117 14.51 -5.82 16.49
N SER A 118 15.62 -6.54 16.43
CA SER A 118 15.72 -7.96 16.82
C SER A 118 17.19 -8.30 17.09
N ALA A 119 17.60 -8.05 18.33
CA ALA A 119 18.76 -8.66 18.98
C ALA A 119 18.36 -8.97 20.43
#